data_AF-A0A349P171-F1
#
_entry.id   AF-A0A349P171-F1
#
_cell.length_a   1.000
_cell.length_b   1.000
_cell.length_c   1.000
_cell.angle_alpha   90.00
_cell.angle_beta   90.00
_cell.angle_gamma   90.00
#
_symmetry.space_group_name_H-M   'P 1'
#
loop_
_entity.id
_entity.type
_entity.pdbx_description
1 polymer ?
#
loop_
_entity_poly.entity_id
_entity_poly.type
_entity_poly.pdbx_seq_one_letter_code
_entity_poly.pdbx_strand_id
1 'polypeptide(L)'
;MNMILYKTIGYIVLALIIIGIAIPKLTVWDTVQLTDEEKSCVQTSIKQQLDHPLQRLALALGKSTVVGKQGDGIIKPNTLIIKSYTIFRIPLPTTRTFNQLVQHSICDWGFEKTDSVFWDGVEFAEKLQAFVLKNIGQPIDGFSSTVYLSAFPGLLDIDFNNVETLGGRYEYSNGKLNFVRKESNRISTADEMLVEKGYETLFNNIRDRLGRGLSVEEIIKGITTGGIGYVKGTVLPK
;
A
#
# COMPACT_ATOMS: atom_id res chain seq x y z
N MET A 1 -48.22 -12.90 -43.81
CA MET A 1 -48.63 -12.47 -42.45
C MET A 1 -47.52 -12.63 -41.39
N ASN A 2 -46.61 -13.60 -41.50
CA ASN A 2 -45.57 -13.85 -40.49
C ASN A 2 -44.43 -12.81 -40.41
N MET A 3 -44.12 -12.10 -41.51
CA MET A 3 -42.97 -11.16 -41.52
C MET A 3 -43.23 -9.86 -40.73
N ILE A 4 -44.48 -9.39 -40.68
CA ILE A 4 -44.86 -8.19 -39.91
C ILE A 4 -44.87 -8.50 -38.41
N LEU A 5 -45.35 -9.70 -38.05
CA LEU A 5 -45.36 -10.17 -36.66
C LEU A 5 -43.94 -10.30 -36.08
N TYR A 6 -43.00 -10.87 -36.85
CA TYR A 6 -41.60 -11.01 -36.41
C TYR A 6 -40.90 -9.66 -36.21
N LYS A 7 -41.14 -8.68 -37.10
CA LYS A 7 -40.61 -7.32 -36.93
C LYS A 7 -41.17 -6.65 -35.68
N THR A 8 -42.48 -6.79 -35.45
CA THR A 8 -43.16 -6.19 -34.28
C THR A 8 -42.63 -6.79 -32.97
N ILE A 9 -42.48 -8.11 -32.90
CA ILE A 9 -41.88 -8.79 -31.74
C ILE A 9 -40.43 -8.33 -31.54
N GLY A 10 -39.64 -8.22 -32.61
CA GLY A 10 -38.27 -7.73 -32.55
C GLY A 10 -38.15 -6.33 -31.96
N TYR A 11 -39.01 -5.39 -32.38
CA TYR A 11 -39.03 -4.03 -31.83
C TYR A 11 -39.44 -3.99 -30.35
N ILE A 12 -40.40 -4.82 -29.94
CA ILE A 12 -40.83 -4.90 -28.53
C ILE A 12 -39.69 -5.40 -27.66
N VAL A 13 -39.00 -6.48 -28.06
CA VAL A 13 -37.87 -7.03 -27.32
C VAL A 13 -36.73 -6.01 -27.24
N LEU A 14 -36.41 -5.33 -28.33
CA LEU A 14 -35.38 -4.29 -28.35
C LEU A 14 -35.73 -3.12 -27.41
N ALA A 15 -36.98 -2.65 -27.43
CA ALA A 15 -37.45 -1.60 -26.53
C ALA A 15 -37.35 -2.02 -25.06
N LEU A 16 -37.74 -3.25 -24.71
CA LEU A 16 -37.62 -3.78 -23.35
C LEU A 16 -36.15 -3.87 -22.89
N ILE A 17 -35.24 -4.25 -23.77
CA ILE A 17 -33.80 -4.28 -23.47
C ILE A 17 -33.27 -2.86 -23.21
N ILE A 18 -33.62 -1.88 -24.05
CA ILE A 18 -33.19 -0.49 -23.88
C ILE A 18 -33.72 0.08 -22.55
N ILE A 19 -35.01 -0.15 -22.24
CA ILE A 19 -35.63 0.28 -20.99
C ILE A 19 -34.94 -0.37 -19.79
N GLY A 20 -34.68 -1.68 -19.88
CA GLY A 20 -33.96 -2.44 -18.84
C GLY A 20 -32.56 -1.92 -18.57
N ILE A 21 -31.85 -1.40 -19.58
CA ILE A 21 -30.51 -0.81 -19.43
C ILE A 21 -30.58 0.63 -18.90
N ALA A 22 -31.57 1.41 -19.33
CA ALA A 22 -31.68 2.83 -18.97
C ALA A 22 -32.08 3.05 -17.51
N ILE A 23 -33.03 2.28 -16.97
CA ILE A 23 -33.56 2.47 -15.62
C ILE A 23 -32.48 2.33 -14.52
N PRO A 24 -31.64 1.28 -14.49
CA PRO A 24 -30.58 1.14 -13.49
C PRO A 24 -29.57 2.29 -13.53
N LYS A 25 -29.23 2.77 -14.74
CA LYS A 25 -28.27 3.87 -14.91
C LYS A 25 -28.77 5.20 -14.34
N LEU A 26 -30.08 5.42 -14.30
CA LEU A 26 -30.70 6.62 -13.76
C LEU A 26 -31.01 6.56 -12.26
N THR A 27 -30.95 5.37 -11.65
CA THR A 27 -31.46 5.16 -10.29
C THR A 27 -30.38 4.82 -9.26
N VAL A 28 -29.24 4.30 -9.70
CA VAL A 28 -28.10 4.08 -8.82
C VAL A 28 -27.26 5.37 -8.80
N TRP A 29 -27.07 5.95 -7.62
CA TRP A 29 -26.27 7.16 -7.43
C TRP A 29 -25.11 6.86 -6.49
N ASP A 30 -24.00 7.55 -6.68
CA ASP A 30 -22.89 7.50 -5.72
C ASP A 30 -23.33 8.14 -4.41
N THR A 31 -23.22 7.36 -3.33
CA THR A 31 -23.53 7.85 -1.98
C THR A 31 -22.44 8.77 -1.43
N VAL A 32 -21.27 8.80 -2.08
CA VAL A 32 -20.12 9.61 -1.69
C VAL A 32 -19.76 10.53 -2.87
N GLN A 33 -19.49 11.81 -2.60
CA GLN A 33 -18.96 12.70 -3.62
C GLN A 33 -17.51 12.31 -3.93
N LEU A 34 -17.25 12.01 -5.20
CA LEU A 34 -15.94 11.60 -5.69
C LEU A 34 -15.27 12.73 -6.47
N THR A 35 -13.98 12.95 -6.25
CA THR A 35 -13.18 13.81 -7.15
C THR A 35 -12.97 13.12 -8.51
N ASP A 36 -12.51 13.86 -9.51
CA ASP A 36 -12.30 13.28 -10.85
C ASP A 36 -11.16 12.25 -10.89
N GLU A 37 -10.16 12.42 -10.03
CA GLU A 37 -9.10 11.44 -9.79
C GLU A 37 -9.68 10.17 -9.17
N GLU A 38 -10.60 10.33 -8.20
CA GLU A 38 -11.21 9.19 -7.54
C GLU A 38 -12.05 8.35 -8.53
N LYS A 39 -12.80 9.04 -9.41
CA LYS A 39 -13.57 8.39 -10.48
C LYS A 39 -12.67 7.62 -11.45
N SER A 40 -11.51 8.17 -11.79
CA SER A 40 -10.58 7.58 -12.77
C SER A 40 -10.04 6.22 -12.31
N CYS A 41 -9.63 6.09 -11.04
CA CYS A 41 -9.13 4.80 -10.56
C CYS A 41 -10.24 3.83 -10.20
N VAL A 42 -11.42 4.27 -9.73
CA VAL A 42 -12.57 3.37 -9.63
C VAL A 42 -12.82 2.70 -10.98
N GLN A 43 -12.83 3.46 -12.07
CA GLN A 43 -12.98 2.89 -13.42
C GLN A 43 -11.85 1.93 -13.79
N THR A 44 -10.61 2.24 -13.40
CA THR A 44 -9.43 1.42 -13.74
C THR A 44 -9.39 0.12 -12.94
N SER A 45 -9.60 0.18 -11.62
CA SER A 45 -9.67 -1.00 -10.74
C SER A 45 -10.81 -1.94 -11.13
N ILE A 46 -11.97 -1.39 -11.50
CA ILE A 46 -13.07 -2.18 -12.02
C ILE A 46 -12.67 -2.88 -13.32
N LYS A 47 -12.02 -2.20 -14.28
CA LYS A 47 -11.58 -2.84 -15.53
C LYS A 47 -10.56 -3.95 -15.32
N GLN A 48 -9.65 -3.78 -14.36
CA GLN A 48 -8.60 -4.75 -14.07
C GLN A 48 -9.11 -6.02 -13.36
N GLN A 49 -10.16 -5.92 -12.55
CA GLN A 49 -10.59 -7.04 -11.70
C GLN A 49 -11.51 -8.05 -12.40
N LEU A 50 -12.15 -7.69 -13.53
CA LEU A 50 -13.00 -8.61 -14.28
C LEU A 50 -12.20 -9.24 -15.43
N ASP A 51 -11.63 -10.42 -15.17
CA ASP A 51 -10.87 -11.20 -16.15
C ASP A 51 -11.76 -11.90 -17.18
N HIS A 52 -13.04 -12.11 -16.87
CA HIS A 52 -13.95 -12.86 -17.74
C HIS A 52 -14.72 -11.95 -18.72
N PRO A 53 -14.83 -12.30 -20.01
CA PRO A 53 -15.51 -11.47 -21.02
C PRO A 53 -17.00 -11.22 -20.71
N LEU A 54 -17.72 -12.23 -20.21
CA LEU A 54 -19.14 -12.09 -19.83
C LEU A 54 -19.33 -11.12 -18.65
N GLN A 55 -18.38 -11.10 -17.72
CA GLN A 55 -18.38 -10.22 -16.57
C GLN A 55 -18.17 -8.76 -17.01
N ARG A 56 -17.23 -8.52 -17.94
CA ARG A 56 -17.02 -7.20 -18.56
C ARG A 56 -18.27 -6.70 -19.28
N LEU A 57 -18.97 -7.58 -20.00
CA LEU A 57 -20.23 -7.24 -20.67
C LEU A 57 -21.34 -6.91 -19.66
N ALA A 58 -21.50 -7.73 -18.61
CA ALA A 58 -22.50 -7.50 -17.58
C ALA A 58 -22.30 -6.18 -16.84
N LEU A 59 -21.03 -5.80 -16.61
CA LEU A 59 -20.68 -4.51 -16.02
C LEU A 59 -20.85 -3.34 -17.00
N ALA A 60 -20.43 -3.48 -18.26
CA ALA A 60 -20.59 -2.45 -19.28
C ALA A 60 -22.06 -2.06 -19.51
N LEU A 61 -22.94 -3.04 -19.38
CA LEU A 61 -24.39 -2.85 -19.44
C LEU A 61 -25.00 -2.48 -18.08
N GLY A 62 -24.30 -2.77 -16.99
CA GLY A 62 -24.67 -2.47 -15.61
C GLY A 62 -24.24 -1.08 -15.14
N LYS A 63 -24.12 -0.93 -13.80
CA LYS A 63 -23.61 0.28 -13.14
C LYS A 63 -22.86 -0.09 -11.88
N SER A 64 -21.74 0.59 -11.61
CA SER A 64 -21.01 0.53 -10.35
C SER A 64 -21.24 1.80 -9.54
N THR A 65 -21.14 1.70 -8.23
CA THR A 65 -21.24 2.85 -7.33
C THR A 65 -20.33 2.71 -6.13
N VAL A 66 -19.80 3.84 -5.66
CA VAL A 66 -19.00 3.88 -4.43
C VAL A 66 -19.92 4.09 -3.24
N VAL A 67 -19.96 3.08 -2.37
CA VAL A 67 -20.81 3.05 -1.17
C VAL A 67 -20.11 3.53 0.09
N GLY A 68 -18.80 3.73 0.03
CA GLY A 68 -18.03 4.20 1.18
C GLY A 68 -16.58 4.47 0.83
N LYS A 69 -15.96 5.33 1.64
CA LYS A 69 -14.52 5.58 1.67
C LYS A 69 -14.02 5.17 3.04
N GLN A 70 -13.00 4.32 3.08
CA GLN A 70 -12.38 3.82 4.29
C GLN A 70 -10.88 4.09 4.21
N GLY A 71 -10.33 4.78 5.21
CA GLY A 71 -8.95 5.27 5.18
C GLY A 71 -8.93 6.77 5.41
N ASP A 72 -7.89 7.24 6.08
CA ASP A 72 -7.64 8.66 6.34
C ASP A 72 -6.67 9.26 5.31
N GLY A 73 -6.13 8.43 4.40
CA GLY A 73 -5.14 8.85 3.41
C GLY A 73 -3.76 9.18 4.01
N ILE A 74 -3.59 8.96 5.32
CA ILE A 74 -2.37 9.32 6.08
C ILE A 74 -1.75 8.08 6.73
N ILE A 75 -2.58 7.23 7.35
CA ILE A 75 -2.16 6.02 8.08
C ILE A 75 -2.73 4.77 7.40
N LYS A 76 -3.89 4.87 6.76
CA LYS A 76 -4.52 3.79 5.99
C LYS A 76 -4.79 4.28 4.57
N PRO A 77 -4.42 3.50 3.55
CA PRO A 77 -4.62 3.90 2.17
C PRO A 77 -6.11 4.14 1.91
N ASN A 78 -6.41 5.14 1.09
CA ASN A 78 -7.77 5.44 0.68
C ASN A 78 -8.36 4.21 -0.03
N THR A 79 -9.19 3.48 0.70
CA THR A 79 -9.88 2.30 0.21
C THR A 79 -11.29 2.71 -0.13
N LEU A 80 -11.63 2.63 -1.41
CA LEU A 80 -13.02 2.80 -1.83
C LEU A 80 -13.75 1.48 -1.83
N ILE A 81 -14.95 1.53 -1.29
CA ILE A 81 -15.88 0.42 -1.23
C ILE A 81 -16.84 0.56 -2.42
N ILE A 82 -16.67 -0.28 -3.43
CA ILE A 82 -17.44 -0.26 -4.67
C ILE A 82 -18.45 -1.42 -4.67
N LYS A 83 -19.70 -1.15 -5.06
CA LYS A 83 -20.69 -2.17 -5.41
C LYS A 83 -21.00 -2.11 -6.90
N SER A 84 -20.92 -3.26 -7.56
CA SER A 84 -21.19 -3.40 -8.99
C SER A 84 -22.49 -4.16 -9.20
N TYR A 85 -23.35 -3.64 -10.06
CA TYR A 85 -24.67 -4.19 -10.36
C TYR A 85 -24.79 -4.52 -11.84
N THR A 86 -25.46 -5.64 -12.14
CA THR A 86 -25.91 -5.96 -13.50
C THR A 86 -27.09 -5.08 -13.94
N ILE A 87 -27.51 -5.23 -15.21
CA ILE A 87 -28.72 -4.63 -15.78
C ILE A 87 -29.96 -4.86 -14.90
N PHE A 88 -30.06 -6.02 -14.24
CA PHE A 88 -31.21 -6.36 -13.40
C PHE A 88 -31.04 -5.97 -11.92
N ARG A 89 -30.08 -5.08 -11.60
CA ARG A 89 -29.68 -4.74 -10.23
C ARG A 89 -29.26 -5.96 -9.38
N ILE A 90 -28.90 -7.07 -10.01
CA ILE A 90 -28.32 -8.21 -9.32
C ILE A 90 -26.85 -7.85 -9.05
N PRO A 91 -26.41 -7.87 -7.79
CA PRO A 91 -25.03 -7.53 -7.45
C PRO A 91 -24.08 -8.59 -8.01
N LEU A 92 -22.98 -8.14 -8.60
CA LEU A 92 -22.00 -9.02 -9.23
C LEU A 92 -21.02 -9.57 -8.18
N PRO A 93 -20.82 -10.89 -8.10
CA PRO A 93 -19.78 -11.46 -7.25
C PRO A 93 -18.40 -11.10 -7.80
N THR A 94 -17.48 -10.73 -6.92
CA THR A 94 -16.09 -10.44 -7.29
C THR A 94 -15.26 -11.72 -7.27
N THR A 95 -14.26 -11.81 -8.14
CA THR A 95 -13.43 -13.01 -8.39
C THR A 95 -12.53 -13.43 -7.22
N ARG A 96 -12.36 -12.58 -6.19
CA ARG A 96 -11.47 -12.87 -5.05
C ARG A 96 -12.13 -13.63 -3.90
N THR A 97 -13.46 -13.75 -3.86
CA THR A 97 -14.19 -14.63 -2.94
C THR A 97 -15.67 -14.57 -3.35
N PHE A 98 -16.26 -15.70 -3.75
CA PHE A 98 -17.63 -15.80 -4.27
C PHE A 98 -18.75 -15.28 -3.34
N ASN A 99 -18.44 -14.88 -2.10
CA ASN A 99 -19.40 -14.43 -1.09
C ASN A 99 -19.35 -12.92 -0.79
N GLN A 100 -18.50 -12.13 -1.46
CA GLN A 100 -18.44 -10.68 -1.24
C GLN A 100 -18.99 -9.90 -2.44
N LEU A 101 -20.16 -9.28 -2.24
CA LEU A 101 -20.84 -8.37 -3.18
C LEU A 101 -20.24 -6.95 -3.17
N VAL A 102 -19.06 -6.81 -2.57
CA VAL A 102 -18.40 -5.54 -2.26
C VAL A 102 -16.95 -5.66 -2.68
N GLN A 103 -16.52 -4.73 -3.54
CA GLN A 103 -15.16 -4.63 -4.02
C GLN A 103 -14.44 -3.54 -3.23
N HIS A 104 -13.25 -3.86 -2.72
CA HIS A 104 -12.35 -2.86 -2.15
C HIS A 104 -11.31 -2.49 -3.21
N SER A 105 -11.37 -1.27 -3.72
CA SER A 105 -10.31 -0.71 -4.56
C SER A 105 -9.43 0.19 -3.72
N ILE A 106 -8.19 -0.21 -3.55
CA ILE A 106 -7.14 0.65 -3.01
C ILE A 106 -6.76 1.59 -4.15
N CYS A 107 -6.88 2.88 -3.88
CA CYS A 107 -6.89 3.88 -4.92
C CYS A 107 -6.00 5.03 -4.44
N ASP A 108 -4.82 5.06 -5.03
CA ASP A 108 -3.67 5.79 -4.53
C ASP A 108 -3.58 7.18 -5.17
N TRP A 109 -4.41 8.11 -4.70
CA TRP A 109 -4.57 9.45 -5.33
C TRP A 109 -4.32 10.60 -4.36
N GLY A 110 -3.56 10.34 -3.31
CA GLY A 110 -3.33 11.30 -2.24
C GLY A 110 -1.89 11.40 -1.80
N PHE A 111 -0.94 10.79 -2.51
CA PHE A 111 0.46 11.10 -2.26
C PHE A 111 0.83 12.35 -3.06
N GLU A 112 0.72 13.49 -2.38
CA GLU A 112 1.40 14.71 -2.76
C GLU A 112 2.92 14.43 -2.77
N LYS A 113 3.43 13.87 -3.87
CA LYS A 113 4.85 13.85 -4.24
C LYS A 113 5.82 13.49 -3.09
N THR A 114 5.49 12.48 -2.29
CA THR A 114 6.43 11.81 -1.36
C THR A 114 6.79 10.40 -1.82
N ASP A 115 6.33 9.98 -3.01
CA ASP A 115 6.45 8.59 -3.51
C ASP A 115 7.89 8.05 -3.47
N SER A 116 8.92 8.85 -3.79
CA SER A 116 10.28 8.32 -3.72
C SER A 116 10.66 7.93 -2.28
N VAL A 117 10.30 8.73 -1.28
CA VAL A 117 10.76 8.53 0.11
C VAL A 117 10.09 7.31 0.75
N PHE A 118 8.82 7.05 0.43
CA PHE A 118 8.11 5.87 0.95
C PHE A 118 8.61 4.57 0.31
N TRP A 119 8.77 4.56 -1.02
CA TRP A 119 9.34 3.40 -1.73
C TRP A 119 10.79 3.13 -1.33
N ASP A 120 11.59 4.18 -1.11
CA ASP A 120 12.98 4.05 -0.66
C ASP A 120 13.06 3.37 0.71
N GLY A 121 12.14 3.69 1.65
CA GLY A 121 12.10 3.09 2.99
C GLY A 121 11.77 1.58 2.94
N VAL A 122 10.82 1.17 2.10
CA VAL A 122 10.46 -0.24 1.90
C VAL A 122 11.62 -0.99 1.24
N GLU A 123 12.18 -0.45 0.16
CA GLU A 123 13.30 -1.05 -0.54
C GLU A 123 14.54 -1.18 0.36
N PHE A 124 14.80 -0.16 1.17
CA PHE A 124 15.85 -0.17 2.18
C PHE A 124 15.65 -1.29 3.21
N ALA A 125 14.44 -1.42 3.75
CA ALA A 125 14.11 -2.48 4.71
C ALA A 125 14.35 -3.88 4.12
N GLU A 126 13.87 -4.12 2.89
CA GLU A 126 14.05 -5.39 2.18
C GLU A 126 15.53 -5.72 1.98
N LYS A 127 16.33 -4.74 1.53
CA LYS A 127 17.78 -4.93 1.31
C LYS A 127 18.53 -5.18 2.61
N LEU A 128 18.18 -4.48 3.70
CA LEU A 128 18.77 -4.71 5.01
C LEU A 128 18.49 -6.11 5.54
N GLN A 129 17.22 -6.51 5.51
CA GLN A 129 16.80 -7.83 5.96
C GLN A 129 17.45 -8.93 5.10
N ALA A 130 17.46 -8.78 3.77
CA ALA A 130 18.10 -9.72 2.86
C ALA A 130 19.60 -9.87 3.16
N PHE A 131 20.30 -8.78 3.47
CA PHE A 131 21.71 -8.84 3.85
C PHE A 131 21.91 -9.58 5.17
N VAL A 132 21.11 -9.31 6.20
CA VAL A 132 21.19 -10.03 7.49
C VAL A 132 20.89 -11.51 7.28
N LEU A 133 19.83 -11.85 6.55
CA LEU A 133 19.46 -13.24 6.25
C LEU A 133 20.60 -13.99 5.53
N LYS A 134 21.29 -13.32 4.61
CA LYS A 134 22.39 -13.91 3.84
C LYS A 134 23.67 -14.11 4.67
N ASN A 135 23.99 -13.20 5.58
CA ASN A 135 25.30 -13.19 6.27
C ASN A 135 25.25 -13.72 7.72
N ILE A 136 24.11 -13.58 8.39
CA ILE A 136 23.90 -14.01 9.79
C ILE A 136 22.87 -15.14 9.86
N GLY A 137 21.85 -15.10 9.01
CA GLY A 137 20.72 -16.04 9.04
C GLY A 137 19.44 -15.37 9.55
N GLN A 138 18.40 -16.17 9.80
CA GLN A 138 17.10 -15.67 10.28
C GLN A 138 17.12 -15.45 11.80
N PRO A 139 16.96 -14.21 12.28
CA PRO A 139 16.86 -13.95 13.71
C PRO A 139 15.58 -14.56 14.30
N ILE A 140 15.68 -15.22 15.44
CA ILE A 140 14.54 -15.86 16.12
C ILE A 140 13.56 -14.81 16.65
N ASP A 141 14.08 -13.72 17.20
CA ASP A 141 13.29 -12.62 17.80
C ASP A 141 12.97 -11.49 16.80
N GLY A 142 13.27 -11.70 15.51
CA GLY A 142 13.13 -10.69 14.47
C GLY A 142 14.30 -9.72 14.37
N PHE A 143 14.14 -8.70 13.55
CA PHE A 143 15.19 -7.75 13.22
C PHE A 143 15.20 -6.57 14.20
N SER A 144 16.17 -6.56 15.11
CA SER A 144 16.36 -5.51 16.13
C SER A 144 17.61 -4.66 15.85
N SER A 145 17.80 -3.56 16.60
CA SER A 145 19.00 -2.72 16.46
C SER A 145 20.29 -3.51 16.69
N THR A 146 20.32 -4.38 17.69
CA THR A 146 21.48 -5.24 18.00
C THR A 146 21.85 -6.14 16.82
N VAL A 147 20.86 -6.75 16.16
CA VAL A 147 21.08 -7.58 14.97
C VAL A 147 21.72 -6.72 13.87
N TYR A 148 21.17 -5.54 13.61
CA TYR A 148 21.68 -4.66 12.57
C TYR A 148 23.07 -4.09 12.87
N LEU A 149 23.33 -3.64 14.09
CA LEU A 149 24.65 -3.16 14.50
C LEU A 149 25.72 -4.25 14.40
N SER A 150 25.36 -5.51 14.61
CA SER A 150 26.28 -6.64 14.40
C SER A 150 26.52 -6.97 12.91
N ALA A 151 25.52 -6.74 12.06
CA ALA A 151 25.59 -7.04 10.63
C ALA A 151 26.26 -5.94 9.80
N PHE A 152 26.11 -4.67 10.20
CA PHE A 152 26.53 -3.52 9.42
C PHE A 152 27.52 -2.65 10.21
N PRO A 153 28.83 -2.79 9.96
CA PRO A 153 29.85 -2.09 10.74
C PRO A 153 29.83 -0.56 10.57
N GLY A 154 29.13 -0.04 9.54
CA GLY A 154 28.93 1.40 9.32
C GLY A 154 27.66 1.98 9.95
N LEU A 155 26.80 1.16 10.56
CA LEU A 155 25.68 1.63 11.38
C LEU A 155 26.18 2.10 12.73
N LEU A 156 25.58 3.17 13.24
CA LEU A 156 25.88 3.75 14.53
C LEU A 156 24.63 3.72 15.42
N ASP A 157 24.82 3.65 16.73
CA ASP A 157 23.73 3.72 17.72
C ASP A 157 22.79 4.92 17.48
N ILE A 158 23.34 6.08 17.09
CA ILE A 158 22.56 7.29 16.82
C ILE A 158 21.59 7.14 15.63
N ASP A 159 21.86 6.25 14.68
CA ASP A 159 20.97 5.99 13.55
C ASP A 159 19.65 5.38 14.00
N PHE A 160 19.64 4.72 15.17
CA PHE A 160 18.45 4.12 15.75
C PHE A 160 17.66 5.07 16.65
N ASN A 161 18.03 6.35 16.75
CA ASN A 161 17.30 7.29 17.59
C ASN A 161 15.84 7.45 17.10
N ASN A 162 14.88 7.29 18.02
CA ASN A 162 13.43 7.31 17.76
C ASN A 162 12.89 6.23 16.83
N VAL A 163 13.68 5.22 16.47
CA VAL A 163 13.22 4.12 15.61
C VAL A 163 12.15 3.30 16.31
N GLU A 164 10.96 3.21 15.70
CA GLU A 164 9.85 2.45 16.26
C GLU A 164 10.07 0.93 16.18
N THR A 165 9.60 0.25 17.22
CA THR A 165 9.61 -1.21 17.29
C THR A 165 8.21 -1.74 17.63
N LEU A 166 8.06 -3.06 17.63
CA LEU A 166 6.82 -3.74 17.95
C LEU A 166 6.28 -3.33 19.34
N GLY A 167 7.14 -3.39 20.36
CA GLY A 167 6.78 -3.12 21.76
C GLY A 167 7.20 -1.76 22.29
N GLY A 168 7.76 -0.87 21.47
CA GLY A 168 8.39 0.35 21.97
C GLY A 168 8.99 1.24 20.89
N ARG A 169 10.09 1.88 21.26
CA ARG A 169 11.01 2.61 20.37
C ARG A 169 12.42 2.59 20.96
N TYR A 170 13.40 2.82 20.12
CA TYR A 170 14.76 3.13 20.57
C TYR A 170 14.93 4.62 20.85
N GLU A 171 15.78 4.95 21.83
CA GLU A 171 16.11 6.31 22.21
C GLU A 171 17.61 6.44 22.47
N TYR A 172 18.27 7.34 21.72
CA TYR A 172 19.69 7.61 21.88
C TYR A 172 19.89 8.79 22.83
N SER A 173 20.47 8.53 23.99
CA SER A 173 20.68 9.55 25.03
C SER A 173 22.00 9.29 25.76
N ASN A 174 22.71 10.37 26.12
CA ASN A 174 24.00 10.30 26.83
C ASN A 174 25.03 9.39 26.15
N GLY A 175 25.08 9.38 24.82
CA GLY A 175 26.02 8.58 24.06
C GLY A 175 25.66 7.10 23.91
N LYS A 176 24.47 6.67 24.36
CA LYS A 176 24.06 5.26 24.40
C LYS A 176 22.65 5.06 23.84
N LEU A 177 22.47 3.98 23.07
CA LEU A 177 21.15 3.51 22.64
C LEU A 177 20.43 2.77 23.76
N ASN A 178 19.22 3.19 24.09
CA ASN A 178 18.34 2.54 25.06
C ASN A 178 17.02 2.13 24.41
N PHE A 179 16.43 1.03 24.86
CA PHE A 179 15.09 0.63 24.44
C PHE A 179 14.04 1.15 25.42
N VAL A 180 13.06 1.90 24.91
CA VAL A 180 11.94 2.44 25.69
C VAL A 180 10.66 1.69 25.32
N ARG A 181 10.21 0.84 26.25
CA ARG A 181 9.01 0.01 26.06
C ARG A 181 7.73 0.85 26.21
N LYS A 182 6.70 0.54 25.41
CA LYS A 182 5.32 1.02 25.64
C LYS A 182 4.76 0.37 26.91
N GLU A 183 3.91 1.08 27.63
CA GLU A 183 3.26 0.53 28.82
C GLU A 183 2.48 -0.75 28.45
N SER A 184 3.04 -1.89 28.86
CA SER A 184 2.60 -3.23 28.52
C SER A 184 3.00 -4.18 29.65
N ASN A 185 2.08 -5.05 30.07
CA ASN A 185 2.32 -6.05 31.12
C ASN A 185 3.05 -7.30 30.59
N ARG A 186 3.38 -7.37 29.29
CA ARG A 186 4.09 -8.51 28.69
C ARG A 186 5.47 -8.05 28.25
N ILE A 187 6.47 -8.84 28.63
CA ILE A 187 7.88 -8.66 28.26
C ILE A 187 8.22 -9.73 27.25
N SER A 188 8.57 -9.32 26.03
CA SER A 188 9.09 -10.21 24.98
C SER A 188 10.37 -9.62 24.40
N THR A 189 11.31 -10.48 23.99
CA THR A 189 12.49 -10.08 23.20
C THR A 189 12.10 -9.59 21.81
N ALA A 190 10.98 -10.09 21.27
CA ALA A 190 10.41 -9.59 20.01
C ALA A 190 9.88 -8.15 20.09
N ASP A 191 9.73 -7.58 21.29
CA ASP A 191 9.32 -6.18 21.48
C ASP A 191 10.28 -5.18 20.82
N GLU A 192 11.55 -5.59 20.66
CA GLU A 192 12.62 -4.79 20.07
C GLU A 192 12.67 -4.89 18.53
N MET A 193 11.84 -5.74 17.92
CA MET A 193 11.79 -5.89 16.47
C MET A 193 11.32 -4.59 15.81
N LEU A 194 12.07 -4.10 14.82
CA LEU A 194 11.70 -2.94 14.03
C LEU A 194 10.40 -3.21 13.27
N VAL A 195 9.51 -2.22 13.26
CA VAL A 195 8.30 -2.23 12.43
C VAL A 195 8.53 -1.40 11.17
N GLU A 196 7.60 -1.48 10.21
CA GLU A 196 7.66 -0.74 8.94
C GLU A 196 8.05 0.74 9.12
N LYS A 197 7.33 1.45 10.01
CA LYS A 197 7.64 2.85 10.35
C LYS A 197 9.03 3.04 10.95
N GLY A 198 9.52 2.06 11.71
CA GLY A 198 10.87 2.09 12.27
C GLY A 198 11.94 2.03 11.19
N TYR A 199 11.73 1.28 10.12
CA TYR A 199 12.66 1.27 8.97
C TYR A 199 12.70 2.59 8.24
N GLU A 200 11.55 3.26 8.09
CA GLU A 200 11.50 4.60 7.51
C GLU A 200 12.28 5.60 8.38
N THR A 201 12.09 5.58 9.70
CA THR A 201 12.85 6.42 10.64
C THR A 201 14.35 6.12 10.56
N LEU A 202 14.75 4.85 10.54
CA LEU A 202 16.14 4.42 10.41
C LEU A 202 16.77 4.90 9.10
N PHE A 203 16.07 4.71 7.98
CA PHE A 203 16.50 5.15 6.66
C PHE A 203 16.75 6.67 6.65
N ASN A 204 15.81 7.44 7.18
CA ASN A 204 15.93 8.90 7.24
C ASN A 204 17.10 9.35 8.12
N ASN A 205 17.31 8.73 9.28
CA ASN A 205 18.45 9.04 10.14
C ASN A 205 19.79 8.78 9.44
N ILE A 206 19.94 7.63 8.77
CA ILE A 206 21.16 7.29 8.04
C ILE A 206 21.36 8.23 6.86
N ARG A 207 20.29 8.54 6.13
CA ARG A 207 20.33 9.46 5.00
C ARG A 207 20.72 10.88 5.44
N ASP A 208 20.21 11.35 6.57
CA ASP A 208 20.59 12.63 7.15
C ASP A 208 22.07 12.64 7.57
N ARG A 209 22.58 11.51 8.07
CA ARG A 209 23.99 11.34 8.42
C ARG A 209 24.90 11.22 7.20
N LEU A 210 24.55 10.43 6.19
CA LEU A 210 25.42 10.11 5.03
C LEU A 210 25.28 11.11 3.87
N GLY A 211 24.11 11.73 3.74
CA GLY A 211 23.77 12.69 2.70
C GLY A 211 22.39 12.42 2.09
N ARG A 212 21.55 13.47 1.99
CA ARG A 212 20.17 13.38 1.48
C ARG A 212 20.02 13.04 0.00
N GLY A 213 21.09 13.15 -0.78
CA GLY A 213 21.08 12.88 -2.23
C GLY A 213 21.46 11.45 -2.61
N LEU A 214 21.71 10.57 -1.64
CA LEU A 214 22.17 9.21 -1.91
C LEU A 214 21.01 8.27 -2.23
N SER A 215 21.21 7.36 -3.19
CA SER A 215 20.25 6.28 -3.45
C SER A 215 20.27 5.23 -2.32
N VAL A 216 19.24 4.37 -2.28
CA VAL A 216 19.18 3.24 -1.35
C VAL A 216 20.43 2.36 -1.47
N GLU A 217 20.89 2.04 -2.68
CA GLU A 217 22.12 1.25 -2.89
C GLU A 217 23.36 1.92 -2.33
N GLU A 218 23.49 3.23 -2.52
CA GLU A 218 24.64 3.98 -2.02
C GLU A 218 24.67 4.00 -0.49
N ILE A 219 23.50 4.14 0.13
CA ILE A 219 23.33 4.04 1.59
C ILE A 219 23.71 2.64 2.08
N ILE A 220 23.12 1.59 1.50
CA ILE A 220 23.41 0.20 1.88
C ILE A 220 24.92 -0.08 1.76
N LYS A 221 25.54 0.32 0.65
CA LYS A 221 26.98 0.18 0.46
C LYS A 221 27.77 0.91 1.56
N GLY A 222 27.38 2.15 1.89
CA GLY A 222 28.04 2.96 2.91
C GLY A 222 28.01 2.34 4.31
N ILE A 223 26.88 1.74 4.70
CA ILE A 223 26.75 1.07 6.01
C ILE A 223 27.40 -0.31 6.05
N THR A 224 27.58 -0.99 4.91
CA THR A 224 28.28 -2.29 4.86
C THR A 224 29.80 -2.16 4.91
N THR A 225 30.40 -1.12 4.33
CA THR A 225 31.87 -0.99 4.24
C THR A 225 32.54 -0.38 5.49
N GLY A 226 31.82 -0.27 6.62
CA GLY A 226 32.39 0.17 7.89
C GLY A 226 32.43 1.68 8.11
N GLY A 227 31.62 2.48 7.39
CA GLY A 227 31.46 3.90 7.67
C GLY A 227 32.70 4.78 7.43
N ILE A 228 33.78 4.25 6.87
CA ILE A 228 34.99 5.02 6.53
C ILE A 228 35.07 5.20 5.01
N GLY A 229 34.48 6.28 4.51
CA GLY A 229 34.95 6.94 3.29
C GLY A 229 34.18 6.66 2.00
N TYR A 230 33.74 7.78 1.41
CA TYR A 230 33.42 7.97 -0.01
C TYR A 230 32.20 7.23 -0.58
N VAL A 231 31.03 7.77 -0.27
CA VAL A 231 30.06 7.98 -1.36
C VAL A 231 30.48 9.26 -2.07
N LYS A 232 30.57 9.20 -3.40
CA LYS A 232 31.26 10.20 -4.23
C LYS A 232 30.58 11.58 -4.12
N GLY A 233 31.01 12.42 -3.18
CA GLY A 233 30.59 13.82 -3.07
C GLY A 233 30.32 14.38 -1.67
N THR A 234 30.22 13.55 -0.62
CA THR A 234 29.96 14.04 0.75
C THR A 234 31.09 13.64 1.71
N VAL A 235 31.79 14.65 2.22
CA VAL A 235 32.75 14.52 3.33
C VAL A 235 31.95 14.69 4.63
N LEU A 236 31.97 13.69 5.50
CA LEU A 236 31.43 13.83 6.86
C LEU A 236 32.57 14.19 7.82
N PRO A 237 32.39 15.22 8.66
CA PRO A 237 33.32 15.51 9.74
C PRO A 237 33.26 14.39 10.80
N LYS A 238 34.43 14.09 11.38
CA LYS A 238 34.61 13.16 12.49
C LYS A 238 33.98 13.68 13.78
#